data_AF-A0A392RDD7-F1
#
_entry.id   AF-A0A392RDD7-F1
#
_cell.length_a   1.000
_cell.length_b   1.000
_cell.length_c   1.000
_cell.angle_alpha   90.00
_cell.angle_beta   90.00
_cell.angle_gamma   90.00
#
_symmetry.space_group_name_H-M   'P 1'
#
loop_
_entity.id
_entity.type
_entity.pdbx_description
1 polymer ?
#
loop_
_entity_poly.entity_id
_entity_poly.type
_entity_poly.pdbx_seq_one_letter_code
_entity_poly.pdbx_strand_id
1 'polypeptide(L)'
;MSIPFADEPGHCPDPSTTPDPYMGGFCATNFTFGPAAGKFCWDRQPDYSAFRESSFGYGIFEVSFPSYPIPCAVHNMVVERLHSIN
;
A
#
# COMPACT_ATOMS: atom_id res chain seq x y z
N MET A 1 -15.43 -2.31 9.95
CA MET A 1 -15.24 -0.92 9.49
C MET A 1 -13.85 -0.87 8.90
N SER A 2 -13.72 -0.53 7.61
CA SER A 2 -12.40 -0.48 6.94
C SER A 2 -11.57 0.66 7.51
N ILE A 3 -10.25 0.48 7.49
CA ILE A 3 -9.31 1.56 7.82
C ILE A 3 -9.25 2.49 6.60
N PRO A 4 -9.34 3.82 6.76
CA PRO A 4 -9.26 4.76 5.65
C PRO A 4 -7.86 4.75 5.01
N PHE A 5 -7.80 4.94 3.69
CA PHE A 5 -6.52 5.01 2.98
C PHE A 5 -5.82 6.36 3.20
N ALA A 6 -4.49 6.38 3.16
CA ALA A 6 -3.70 7.60 3.35
C ALA A 6 -3.96 8.67 2.26
N ASP A 7 -4.44 8.26 1.09
CA ASP A 7 -4.84 9.15 -0.01
C ASP A 7 -6.28 9.67 0.08
N GLU A 8 -7.05 9.24 1.08
CA GLU A 8 -8.37 9.81 1.34
C GLU A 8 -8.28 11.21 1.99
N PRO A 9 -9.24 12.11 1.71
CA PRO A 9 -9.23 13.47 2.25
C PRO A 9 -9.13 13.48 3.78
N GLY A 10 -8.06 14.09 4.32
CA GLY A 10 -7.84 14.23 5.77
C GLY A 10 -7.19 13.04 6.46
N HIS A 11 -6.80 11.99 5.72
CA HIS A 11 -6.18 10.78 6.27
C HIS A 11 -4.67 10.65 6.01
N CYS A 12 -4.04 11.65 5.41
CA CYS A 12 -2.59 11.68 5.28
C CYS A 12 -1.93 11.89 6.66
N PRO A 13 -1.11 10.94 7.16
CA PRO A 13 -0.49 11.07 8.49
C PRO A 13 0.64 12.10 8.49
N ASP A 14 0.97 12.59 9.68
CA ASP A 14 2.15 13.43 9.85
C ASP A 14 3.42 12.59 9.66
N PRO A 15 4.41 13.05 8.86
CA PRO A 15 5.60 12.26 8.56
C PRO A 15 6.36 11.79 9.81
N SER A 16 6.39 12.58 10.89
CA SER A 16 7.09 12.21 12.12
C SER A 16 6.46 11.03 12.88
N THR A 17 5.20 10.72 12.58
CA THR A 17 4.43 9.63 13.23
C THR A 17 4.51 8.30 12.47
N THR A 18 5.09 8.31 11.27
CA THR A 18 5.19 7.12 10.40
C THR A 18 6.35 6.16 10.65
N PRO A 19 7.49 6.56 11.25
CA PRO A 19 8.57 5.65 11.58
C PRO A 19 8.14 4.51 12.48
N ASP A 20 8.70 3.33 12.22
CA ASP A 20 8.62 2.23 13.17
C ASP A 20 9.34 2.60 14.47
N PRO A 21 8.66 2.53 15.64
CA PRO A 21 9.22 2.99 16.90
C PRO A 21 10.35 2.09 17.43
N TYR A 22 10.47 0.85 16.94
CA TYR A 22 11.44 -0.12 17.43
C TYR A 22 12.74 -0.13 16.62
N MET A 23 12.64 -0.01 15.30
CA MET A 23 13.77 0.04 14.36
C MET A 23 14.41 1.42 14.33
N GLY A 24 13.63 2.49 14.57
CA GLY A 24 14.08 3.87 14.51
C GLY A 24 14.50 4.33 13.11
N GLY A 25 14.82 5.62 12.99
CA GLY A 25 15.23 6.25 11.73
C GLY A 25 14.05 6.78 10.89
N PHE A 26 14.32 7.80 10.08
CA PHE A 26 13.31 8.44 9.23
C PHE A 26 13.82 8.53 7.78
N CYS A 27 13.23 7.71 6.91
CA CYS A 27 13.60 7.63 5.49
C CYS A 27 12.46 8.09 4.56
N ALA A 28 11.24 8.22 5.07
CA ALA A 28 10.06 8.55 4.28
C ALA A 28 9.95 10.08 4.13
N THR A 29 10.49 10.64 3.05
CA THR A 29 10.40 12.08 2.74
C THR A 29 9.31 12.36 1.71
N ASN A 30 8.93 13.64 1.56
CA ASN A 30 7.98 14.05 0.53
C ASN A 30 8.48 13.67 -0.86
N PHE A 31 7.56 13.33 -1.75
CA PHE A 31 7.90 13.02 -3.13
C PHE A 31 8.52 14.24 -3.82
N THR A 32 9.59 14.03 -4.56
CA THR A 32 10.26 15.09 -5.33
C THR A 32 9.76 15.19 -6.77
N PHE A 33 9.04 14.18 -7.26
CA PHE A 33 8.54 14.09 -8.64
C PHE A 33 7.18 13.41 -8.72
N GLY A 34 6.50 13.56 -9.87
CA GLY A 34 5.24 12.90 -10.18
C GLY A 34 4.00 13.60 -9.62
N PRO A 35 2.83 12.93 -9.66
CA PRO A 35 1.53 13.53 -9.30
C PRO A 35 1.43 14.03 -7.85
N ALA A 36 2.23 13.49 -6.93
CA ALA A 36 2.29 13.91 -5.53
C ALA A 36 3.55 14.71 -5.17
N ALA A 37 4.22 15.33 -6.15
CA ALA A 37 5.41 16.13 -5.89
C ALA A 37 5.16 17.22 -4.84
N GLY A 38 6.06 17.31 -3.85
CA GLY A 38 5.98 18.21 -2.71
C GLY A 38 5.03 17.75 -1.59
N LYS A 39 4.30 16.65 -1.77
CA LYS A 39 3.38 16.08 -0.77
C LYS A 39 3.92 14.76 -0.21
N PHE A 40 3.42 14.40 0.97
CA PHE A 40 3.72 13.12 1.61
C PHE A 40 2.78 12.00 1.11
N CYS A 41 1.51 12.33 0.85
CA CYS A 41 0.51 11.41 0.31
C CYS A 41 -0.06 11.92 -1.01
N TRP A 42 -0.63 11.00 -1.78
CA TRP A 42 -1.44 11.31 -2.95
C TRP A 42 -2.85 11.74 -2.53
N ASP A 43 -3.63 12.31 -3.44
CA ASP A 43 -5.04 12.69 -3.24
C ASP A 43 -6.02 11.74 -3.97
N ARG A 44 -5.47 10.63 -4.46
CA ARG A 44 -6.13 9.55 -5.18
C ARG A 44 -5.32 8.27 -5.02
N GLN A 45 -5.90 7.13 -5.39
CA GLN A 45 -5.15 5.88 -5.45
C GLN A 45 -3.89 6.07 -6.30
N PRO A 46 -2.69 5.81 -5.75
CA PRO A 46 -1.46 5.99 -6.49
C PRO A 46 -1.38 5.06 -7.70
N ASP A 47 -0.77 5.52 -8.78
CA ASP A 47 -0.71 4.77 -10.05
C ASP A 47 0.05 3.44 -9.94
N TYR A 48 0.89 3.28 -8.91
CA TYR A 48 1.59 2.03 -8.61
C TYR A 48 0.74 1.00 -7.87
N SER A 49 -0.45 1.38 -7.38
CA SER A 49 -1.38 0.48 -6.68
C SER A 49 -2.41 -0.07 -7.66
N ALA A 50 -2.21 -1.30 -8.13
CA ALA A 50 -3.09 -1.92 -9.13
C ALA A 50 -4.47 -2.35 -8.55
N PHE A 51 -4.50 -2.86 -7.31
CA PHE A 51 -5.71 -3.32 -6.65
C PHE A 51 -5.55 -3.21 -5.13
N ARG A 52 -6.63 -2.87 -4.42
CA ARG A 52 -6.70 -2.81 -2.95
C ARG A 52 -8.12 -3.07 -2.46
N GLU A 53 -8.26 -3.87 -1.42
CA GLU A 53 -9.54 -4.21 -0.80
C GLU A 53 -9.32 -4.53 0.69
N SER A 54 -10.20 -4.02 1.56
CA SER A 54 -10.14 -4.30 3.00
C SER A 54 -10.90 -5.57 3.37
N SER A 55 -10.38 -6.72 2.92
CA SER A 55 -10.94 -8.05 3.18
C SER A 55 -9.88 -9.01 3.73
N PHE A 56 -10.29 -9.95 4.58
CA PHE A 56 -9.40 -11.01 5.05
C PHE A 56 -9.28 -12.10 3.97
N GLY A 57 -8.06 -12.58 3.71
CA GLY A 57 -7.82 -13.60 2.69
C GLY A 57 -6.43 -14.25 2.78
N TYR A 58 -6.16 -15.22 1.89
CA TYR A 58 -4.87 -15.87 1.70
C TYR A 58 -4.49 -15.93 0.21
N GLY A 59 -3.22 -15.67 -0.11
CA GLY A 59 -2.74 -15.68 -1.50
C GLY A 59 -2.32 -17.08 -1.94
N ILE A 60 -2.72 -17.49 -3.14
CA ILE A 60 -2.20 -18.69 -3.81
C ILE A 60 -1.38 -18.24 -5.02
N PHE A 61 -0.14 -18.73 -5.14
CA PHE A 61 0.72 -18.47 -6.28
C PHE A 61 1.00 -19.78 -7.02
N GLU A 62 0.41 -19.94 -8.20
CA GLU A 62 0.57 -21.13 -9.05
C GLU A 62 1.53 -20.83 -10.21
N VAL A 63 2.52 -21.70 -10.42
CA VAL A 63 3.55 -21.54 -11.47
C VAL A 63 3.20 -22.39 -12.69
N SER A 64 3.20 -21.81 -13.90
CA SER A 64 2.93 -22.52 -15.17
C SER A 64 3.99 -22.24 -16.26
N PHE A 65 4.19 -23.17 -17.19
CA PHE A 65 5.13 -23.09 -18.33
C PHE A 65 4.57 -23.79 -19.60
N PRO A 66 4.77 -23.30 -20.85
CA PRO A 66 4.95 -21.92 -21.31
C PRO A 66 3.96 -21.48 -22.42
N SER A 67 3.29 -20.33 -22.24
CA SER A 67 3.06 -19.24 -23.20
C SER A 67 1.79 -18.48 -22.81
N TYR A 68 1.97 -17.21 -22.41
CA TYR A 68 0.97 -16.27 -21.89
C TYR A 68 0.56 -16.49 -20.42
N PRO A 69 1.18 -15.76 -19.48
CA PRO A 69 0.59 -15.58 -18.16
C PRO A 69 -0.66 -14.71 -18.31
N ILE A 70 -1.84 -15.30 -18.11
CA ILE A 70 -3.03 -14.52 -17.81
C ILE A 70 -2.77 -13.94 -16.41
N PRO A 71 -2.81 -12.61 -16.19
CA PRO A 71 -2.83 -12.09 -14.84
C PRO A 71 -4.18 -12.47 -14.24
N CYS A 72 -4.25 -13.66 -13.64
CA CYS A 72 -5.31 -13.98 -12.70
C CYS A 72 -5.17 -12.96 -11.58
N ALA A 73 -6.10 -12.02 -11.49
CA ALA A 73 -6.31 -11.28 -10.26
C ALA A 73 -6.64 -12.32 -9.19
N VAL A 74 -5.64 -12.67 -8.39
CA VAL A 74 -5.84 -13.52 -7.23
C VAL A 74 -6.69 -12.70 -6.27
N HIS A 75 -7.98 -13.00 -6.23
CA HIS A 75 -8.81 -12.67 -5.07
C HIS A 75 -8.07 -13.28 -3.88
N ASN A 76 -7.47 -12.43 -3.04
CA ASN A 76 -6.70 -12.73 -1.82
C ASN A 76 -5.15 -12.70 -1.87
N MET A 77 -4.47 -12.04 -2.81
CA MET A 77 -3.06 -11.67 -2.57
C MET A 77 -2.98 -10.44 -1.64
N VAL A 78 -3.18 -10.66 -0.33
CA VAL A 78 -2.94 -9.63 0.69
C VAL A 78 -1.43 -9.51 0.89
N VAL A 79 -0.81 -8.51 0.26
CA VAL A 79 0.41 -7.88 0.79
C VAL A 79 -0.01 -6.55 1.41
N GLU A 80 -0.92 -6.61 2.37
CA GLU A 80 -1.00 -5.56 3.38
C GLU A 80 -0.08 -5.96 4.53
N ARG A 81 0.91 -5.11 4.78
CA ARG A 81 1.74 -5.17 5.97
C ARG A 81 0.81 -4.91 7.16
N LEU A 82 0.26 -5.97 7.75
CA LEU A 82 -0.41 -5.92 9.06
C LEU A 82 0.58 -5.34 10.07
N HIS A 83 0.51 -4.04 10.33
CA HIS A 83 1.03 -3.48 11.57
C HIS A 83 -0.03 -3.66 12.65
N SER A 84 0.36 -4.43 13.66
CA SER A 84 -0.16 -4.63 15.02
C SER A 84 -1.67 -4.68 15.23
N ILE A 85 -2.15 -5.89 15.52
CA ILE A 85 -3.21 -6.08 16.52
C ILE A 85 -2.57 -5.80 17.89
N ASN A 86 -3.06 -4.73 18.54
CA ASN A 86 -2.69 -4.20 19.86
C ASN A 86 -1.29 -3.61 20.04
#